data_AF-A0ABD2ZVL1-F1
#
_entry.id   AF-A0ABD2ZVL1-F1
#
_cell.length_a   1.000
_cell.length_b   1.000
_cell.length_c   1.000
_cell.angle_alpha   90.00
_cell.angle_beta   90.00
_cell.angle_gamma   90.00
#
_symmetry.space_group_name_H-M   'P 1'
#
loop_
_entity.id
_entity.type
_entity.pdbx_description
1 polymer ?
#
loop_
_entity_poly.entity_id
_entity_poly.type
_entity_poly.pdbx_seq_one_letter_code
_entity_poly.pdbx_strand_id
1 'polypeptide(L)'
;MVSSCIDAILHDLEFLEKNLTKKQNDQLGMLKLELIFVRAFLLCSRKCCKDGCLKSHENKHVEDAVQKMQQRLEKGFSSNDSKKVVFDFRETINSFKEEIKELYFTSVDCILHCSSPATDELMEIIDSLLENLEDVRWSKPYDQPFYMVKAYNNVLPEFIESLEEKLTMFRNFICFVTWKGVGQEQLEELLTHFKVMAVNAALATYLCWFDRMDKIFLIFVQL
;
A
#
# COMPACT_ATOMS: atom_id res chain seq x y z
N MET A 1 -2.35 15.23 -4.91
CA MET A 1 -3.19 15.88 -3.89
C MET A 1 -3.56 14.90 -2.78
N VAL A 2 -4.12 13.71 -3.06
CA VAL A 2 -4.42 12.75 -1.97
C VAL A 2 -3.19 11.98 -1.45
N SER A 3 -2.23 11.59 -2.30
CA SER A 3 -0.94 11.04 -1.82
C SER A 3 -0.25 12.00 -0.85
N SER A 4 -0.17 13.28 -1.22
CA SER A 4 0.37 14.34 -0.36
C SER A 4 -0.44 14.58 0.92
N CYS A 5 -1.75 14.26 0.94
CA CYS A 5 -2.54 14.28 2.16
C CYS A 5 -2.11 13.15 3.11
N ILE A 6 -1.89 11.94 2.59
CA ILE A 6 -1.42 10.81 3.39
C ILE A 6 -0.01 11.06 3.92
N ASP A 7 0.89 11.60 3.09
CA ASP A 7 2.26 11.93 3.52
C ASP A 7 2.24 12.98 4.66
N ALA A 8 1.35 13.98 4.57
CA ALA A 8 1.14 14.95 5.65
C ALA A 8 0.60 14.30 6.93
N ILE A 9 -0.40 13.42 6.80
CA ILE A 9 -0.92 12.64 7.93
C ILE A 9 0.20 11.82 8.57
N LEU A 10 0.98 11.08 7.79
CA LEU A 10 2.08 10.24 8.29
C LEU A 10 3.11 11.07 9.06
N HIS A 11 3.50 12.22 8.52
CA HIS A 11 4.40 13.16 9.19
C HIS A 11 3.82 13.69 10.51
N ASP A 12 2.54 14.07 10.54
CA ASP A 12 1.88 14.52 11.77
C ASP A 12 1.79 13.38 12.81
N LEU A 13 1.58 12.15 12.36
CA LEU A 13 1.56 10.97 13.22
C LEU A 13 2.94 10.65 13.81
N GLU A 14 4.04 10.89 13.09
CA GLU A 14 5.42 10.79 13.65
C GLU A 14 5.65 11.77 14.80
N PHE A 15 5.09 12.97 14.72
CA PHE A 15 5.19 13.95 15.79
C PHE A 15 4.44 13.49 17.06
N LEU A 16 3.31 12.79 16.89
CA LEU A 16 2.53 12.24 18.00
C LEU A 16 3.25 11.10 18.72
N GLU A 17 3.99 10.27 18.00
CA GLU A 17 4.69 9.10 18.53
C GLU A 17 5.62 9.43 19.71
N LYS A 18 6.22 10.62 19.69
CA LYS A 18 7.13 11.11 20.74
C LYS A 18 6.47 11.31 22.11
N ASN A 19 5.14 11.38 22.17
CA ASN A 19 4.37 11.75 23.36
C ASN A 19 3.44 10.63 23.88
N LEU A 20 3.56 9.41 23.36
CA LEU A 20 2.62 8.32 23.60
C LEU A 20 3.21 7.20 24.47
N THR A 21 2.35 6.52 25.23
CA THR A 21 2.70 5.31 25.99
C THR A 21 2.94 4.13 25.04
N LYS A 22 3.66 3.10 25.50
CA LYS A 22 3.98 1.90 24.69
C LYS A 22 2.79 1.29 23.94
N LYS A 23 1.65 1.07 24.62
CA LYS A 23 0.43 0.52 23.99
C LYS A 23 -0.17 1.46 22.94
N GLN A 24 -0.04 2.77 23.12
CA GLN A 24 -0.48 3.75 22.13
C GLN A 24 0.44 3.74 20.90
N ASN A 25 1.75 3.52 21.09
CA ASN A 25 2.70 3.37 19.98
C ASN A 25 2.37 2.15 19.12
N ASP A 26 1.92 1.05 19.72
CA ASP A 26 1.53 -0.15 18.99
C ASP A 26 0.33 0.11 18.05
N GLN A 27 -0.71 0.80 18.54
CA GLN A 27 -1.90 1.16 17.75
C GLN A 27 -1.59 2.24 16.70
N LEU A 28 -0.70 3.18 17.02
CA LEU A 28 -0.23 4.20 16.08
C LEU A 28 0.59 3.57 14.95
N GLY A 29 1.47 2.62 15.26
CA GLY A 29 2.25 1.88 14.27
C GLY A 29 1.34 1.11 13.30
N MET A 30 0.28 0.48 13.81
CA MET A 30 -0.73 -0.17 12.95
C MET A 30 -1.42 0.84 12.03
N LEU A 31 -1.86 1.98 12.57
CA LEU A 31 -2.50 3.02 11.77
C LEU A 31 -1.58 3.55 10.65
N LYS A 32 -0.29 3.76 10.95
CA LYS A 32 0.69 4.19 9.95
C LYS A 32 0.76 3.19 8.78
N LEU A 33 0.86 1.90 9.09
CA LEU A 33 0.88 0.84 8.07
C LEU A 33 -0.40 0.76 7.27
N GLU A 34 -1.55 0.88 7.95
CA GLU A 34 -2.86 0.91 7.29
C GLU A 34 -2.95 2.09 6.31
N LEU A 35 -2.48 3.28 6.70
CA LEU A 35 -2.41 4.45 5.82
C LEU A 35 -1.46 4.26 4.64
N ILE A 36 -0.33 3.60 4.87
CA ILE A 36 0.63 3.23 3.83
C ILE A 36 -0.03 2.32 2.77
N PHE A 37 -0.84 1.34 3.18
CA PHE A 37 -1.62 0.52 2.25
C PHE A 37 -2.67 1.30 1.49
N VAL A 38 -3.37 2.23 2.17
CA VAL A 38 -4.31 3.15 1.52
C VAL A 38 -3.60 4.04 0.50
N ARG A 39 -2.37 4.50 0.77
CA ARG A 39 -1.54 5.27 -0.16
C ARG A 39 -1.23 4.48 -1.42
N ALA A 40 -0.72 3.26 -1.29
CA ALA A 40 -0.46 2.38 -2.44
C ALA A 40 -1.73 2.10 -3.24
N PHE A 41 -2.85 1.86 -2.55
CA PHE A 41 -4.14 1.65 -3.20
C PHE A 41 -4.57 2.86 -4.04
N LEU A 42 -4.51 4.07 -3.49
CA LEU A 42 -4.88 5.30 -4.20
C LEU A 42 -3.93 5.62 -5.36
N LEU A 43 -2.64 5.29 -5.22
CA LEU A 43 -1.67 5.42 -6.31
C LEU A 43 -1.98 4.47 -7.47
N CYS A 44 -2.24 3.20 -7.16
CA CYS A 44 -2.62 2.18 -8.14
C CYS A 44 -3.93 2.55 -8.84
N SER A 45 -4.96 2.90 -8.06
CA SER A 45 -6.30 3.17 -8.59
C SER A 45 -6.36 4.41 -9.48
N ARG A 46 -5.70 5.51 -9.08
CA ARG A 46 -5.62 6.74 -9.89
C ARG A 46 -4.99 6.50 -11.26
N LYS A 47 -3.97 5.65 -11.32
CA LYS A 47 -3.24 5.34 -12.56
C LYS A 47 -3.98 4.33 -13.44
N CYS A 48 -4.76 3.43 -12.86
CA CYS A 48 -5.65 2.54 -13.61
C CYS A 48 -6.92 3.25 -14.15
N CYS A 49 -7.38 4.32 -13.48
CA CYS A 49 -8.54 5.11 -13.92
C CYS A 49 -8.28 6.00 -15.16
N LYS A 50 -7.02 6.32 -15.49
CA LYS A 50 -6.71 7.20 -16.64
C LYS A 50 -7.14 6.60 -17.98
N ASP A 51 -7.21 5.27 -18.05
CA ASP A 51 -7.57 4.53 -19.26
C ASP A 51 -9.06 4.15 -19.31
N GLY A 52 -9.87 4.65 -18.37
CA GLY A 52 -11.32 4.43 -18.35
C GLY A 52 -11.79 3.06 -17.87
N CYS A 53 -10.88 2.18 -17.42
CA CYS A 53 -11.22 0.83 -16.96
C CYS A 53 -11.85 0.79 -15.56
N LEU A 54 -11.46 1.71 -14.67
CA LEU A 54 -12.09 1.90 -13.36
C LEU A 54 -12.87 3.22 -13.36
N LYS A 55 -14.11 3.21 -12.85
CA LYS A 55 -14.90 4.43 -12.77
C LYS A 55 -14.29 5.31 -11.69
N SER A 56 -13.90 6.53 -12.05
CA SER A 56 -13.31 7.52 -11.13
C SER A 56 -14.14 7.81 -9.87
N HIS A 57 -15.41 7.44 -9.85
CA HIS A 57 -16.31 7.55 -8.70
C HIS A 57 -16.09 6.52 -7.59
N GLU A 58 -15.41 5.40 -7.87
CA GLU A 58 -15.30 4.29 -6.92
C GLU A 58 -14.40 4.65 -5.72
N ASN A 59 -13.39 5.52 -5.87
CA ASN A 59 -12.45 5.82 -4.77
C ASN A 59 -12.74 7.10 -3.99
N LYS A 60 -13.74 7.89 -4.42
CA LYS A 60 -13.98 9.23 -3.87
C LYS A 60 -14.24 9.22 -2.36
N HIS A 61 -14.90 8.18 -1.88
CA HIS A 61 -15.22 8.04 -0.46
C HIS A 61 -13.94 7.77 0.39
N VAL A 62 -12.96 7.00 -0.10
CA VAL A 62 -11.64 6.84 0.55
C VAL A 62 -10.90 8.17 0.57
N GLU A 63 -10.87 8.87 -0.57
CA GLU A 63 -10.20 10.17 -0.68
C GLU A 63 -10.81 11.21 0.28
N ASP A 64 -12.14 11.28 0.34
CA ASP A 64 -12.88 12.17 1.26
C ASP A 64 -12.60 11.80 2.73
N ALA A 65 -12.46 10.51 3.05
CA ALA A 65 -12.12 10.05 4.40
C ALA A 65 -10.70 10.48 4.78
N VAL A 66 -9.71 10.27 3.91
CA VAL A 66 -8.32 10.71 4.11
C VAL A 66 -8.26 12.24 4.31
N GLN A 67 -8.97 13.02 3.51
CA GLN A 67 -9.03 14.48 3.68
C GLN A 67 -9.63 14.88 5.03
N LYS A 68 -10.68 14.21 5.49
CA LYS A 68 -11.26 14.46 6.83
C LYS A 68 -10.29 14.11 7.96
N MET A 69 -9.49 13.06 7.80
CA MET A 69 -8.45 12.72 8.77
C MET A 69 -7.40 13.82 8.87
N GLN A 70 -6.90 14.30 7.72
CA GLN A 70 -5.94 15.40 7.69
C GLN A 70 -6.50 16.67 8.35
N GLN A 71 -7.71 17.10 7.97
CA GLN A 71 -8.34 18.28 8.57
C GLN A 71 -8.51 18.17 10.09
N ARG A 72 -8.71 16.95 10.60
CA ARG A 72 -8.83 16.70 12.04
C ARG A 72 -7.48 16.79 12.75
N LEU A 73 -6.39 16.38 12.10
CA LEU A 73 -5.03 16.56 12.60
C LEU A 73 -4.63 18.04 12.61
N GLU A 74 -4.92 18.77 11.54
CA GLU A 74 -4.61 20.21 11.41
C GLU A 74 -5.33 21.07 12.47
N LYS A 75 -6.55 20.70 12.85
CA LYS A 75 -7.30 21.38 13.93
C LYS A 75 -6.68 21.19 15.32
N GLY A 76 -5.77 20.23 15.46
CA GLY A 76 -5.16 19.84 16.73
C GLY A 76 -6.12 19.11 17.65
N PHE A 77 -5.56 18.39 18.61
CA PHE A 77 -6.32 17.67 19.64
C PHE A 77 -5.49 17.51 20.91
N SER A 78 -6.15 17.31 22.06
CA SER A 78 -5.45 17.12 23.33
C SER A 78 -4.77 15.74 23.40
N SER A 79 -3.82 15.58 24.33
CA SER A 79 -3.15 14.28 24.56
C SER A 79 -4.15 13.16 24.90
N ASN A 80 -5.23 13.46 25.65
CA ASN A 80 -6.28 12.46 25.94
C ASN A 80 -7.12 12.11 24.70
N ASP A 81 -7.27 13.05 23.76
CA ASP A 81 -7.98 12.82 22.50
C ASP A 81 -7.16 12.03 21.48
N SER A 82 -5.83 12.01 21.60
CA SER A 82 -4.94 11.28 20.68
C SER A 82 -5.31 9.80 20.50
N LYS A 83 -5.63 9.09 21.60
CA LYS A 83 -6.08 7.69 21.58
C LYS A 83 -7.34 7.52 20.75
N LYS A 84 -8.30 8.42 20.99
CA LYS A 84 -9.59 8.40 20.32
C LYS A 84 -9.41 8.70 18.83
N VAL A 85 -8.54 9.65 18.49
CA VAL A 85 -8.22 9.99 17.09
C VAL A 85 -7.61 8.78 16.36
N VAL A 86 -6.59 8.12 16.95
CA VAL A 86 -5.99 6.93 16.36
C VAL A 86 -7.03 5.83 16.16
N PHE A 87 -7.85 5.55 17.18
CA PHE A 87 -8.91 4.55 17.10
C PHE A 87 -9.95 4.88 16.01
N ASP A 88 -10.46 6.11 15.99
CA ASP A 88 -11.45 6.57 15.01
C ASP A 88 -10.91 6.46 13.57
N PHE A 89 -9.62 6.76 13.37
CA PHE A 89 -8.99 6.64 12.06
C PHE A 89 -8.86 5.19 11.63
N ARG A 90 -8.43 4.29 12.52
CA ARG A 90 -8.36 2.86 12.22
C ARG A 90 -9.73 2.28 11.89
N GLU A 91 -10.76 2.60 12.66
CA GLU A 91 -12.15 2.19 12.38
C GLU A 91 -12.61 2.68 11.01
N THR A 92 -12.26 3.92 10.65
CA THR A 92 -12.56 4.48 9.34
C THR A 92 -11.85 3.71 8.22
N ILE A 93 -10.55 3.42 8.34
CA ILE A 93 -9.82 2.63 7.33
C ILE A 93 -10.40 1.22 7.23
N ASN A 94 -10.68 0.58 8.36
CA ASN A 94 -11.23 -0.77 8.42
C ASN A 94 -12.61 -0.86 7.75
N SER A 95 -13.40 0.22 7.77
CA SER A 95 -14.69 0.27 7.09
C SER A 95 -14.58 0.16 5.56
N PHE A 96 -13.43 0.49 4.97
CA PHE A 96 -13.17 0.40 3.52
C PHE A 96 -12.36 -0.84 3.13
N LYS A 97 -12.10 -1.77 4.06
CA LYS A 97 -11.19 -2.89 3.82
C LYS A 97 -11.64 -3.79 2.66
N GLU A 98 -12.90 -4.17 2.63
CA GLU A 98 -13.41 -5.05 1.55
C GLU A 98 -13.47 -4.31 0.21
N GLU A 99 -13.77 -3.01 0.22
CA GLU A 99 -13.79 -2.19 -0.99
C GLU A 99 -12.40 -2.05 -1.63
N ILE A 100 -11.37 -1.75 -0.82
CA ILE A 100 -9.98 -1.72 -1.28
C ILE A 100 -9.56 -3.08 -1.87
N LYS A 101 -9.98 -4.17 -1.22
CA LYS A 101 -9.70 -5.54 -1.67
C LYS A 101 -10.34 -5.85 -3.02
N GLU A 102 -11.63 -5.59 -3.17
CA GLU A 102 -12.37 -5.79 -4.42
C GLU A 102 -11.74 -4.99 -5.56
N LEU A 103 -11.36 -3.75 -5.29
CA LEU A 103 -10.73 -2.89 -6.28
C LEU A 103 -9.33 -3.35 -6.70
N TYR A 104 -8.53 -3.91 -5.80
CA TYR A 104 -7.27 -4.55 -6.20
C TYR A 104 -7.52 -5.72 -7.16
N PHE A 105 -8.53 -6.56 -6.90
CA PHE A 105 -8.89 -7.64 -7.82
C PHE A 105 -9.34 -7.11 -9.19
N THR A 106 -10.22 -6.10 -9.22
CA THR A 106 -10.66 -5.47 -10.47
C THR A 106 -9.50 -4.77 -11.19
N SER A 107 -8.55 -4.19 -10.45
CA SER A 107 -7.39 -3.49 -11.03
C SER A 107 -6.47 -4.44 -11.81
N VAL A 108 -6.25 -5.66 -11.31
CA VAL A 108 -5.42 -6.67 -12.01
C VAL A 108 -6.03 -7.00 -13.37
N ASP A 109 -7.33 -7.30 -13.41
CA ASP A 109 -8.04 -7.60 -14.65
C ASP A 109 -8.05 -6.39 -15.59
N CYS A 110 -8.24 -5.19 -15.05
CA CYS A 110 -8.23 -3.95 -15.82
C CYS A 110 -6.88 -3.68 -16.48
N ILE A 111 -5.77 -3.89 -15.78
CA ILE A 111 -4.42 -3.61 -16.31
C ILE A 111 -4.12 -4.45 -17.55
N LEU A 112 -4.59 -5.69 -17.61
CA LEU A 112 -4.42 -6.57 -18.77
C LEU A 112 -5.12 -6.05 -20.04
N HIS A 113 -6.07 -5.13 -19.87
CA HIS A 113 -6.88 -4.56 -20.96
C HIS A 113 -6.63 -3.06 -21.18
N CYS A 114 -5.74 -2.45 -20.39
CA CYS A 114 -5.39 -1.04 -20.49
C CYS A 114 -4.14 -0.80 -21.35
N SER A 115 -3.89 0.45 -21.69
CA SER A 115 -2.64 0.82 -22.34
C SER A 115 -1.46 0.64 -21.38
N SER A 116 -0.28 0.37 -21.94
CA SER A 116 0.92 0.18 -21.13
C SER A 116 1.25 1.43 -20.32
N PRO A 117 1.64 1.28 -19.04
CA PRO A 117 1.95 2.43 -18.21
C PRO A 117 3.11 3.23 -18.78
N ALA A 118 3.09 4.55 -18.55
CA ALA A 118 4.29 5.36 -18.65
C ALA A 118 5.36 4.82 -17.69
N THR A 119 6.61 4.78 -18.13
CA THR A 119 7.74 4.26 -17.34
C THR A 119 7.83 4.94 -15.97
N ASP A 120 7.67 6.26 -15.92
CA ASP A 120 7.68 7.04 -14.67
C ASP A 120 6.54 6.64 -13.72
N GLU A 121 5.37 6.32 -14.27
CA GLU A 121 4.22 5.91 -13.47
C GLU A 121 4.44 4.54 -12.81
N LEU A 122 5.03 3.60 -13.55
CA LEU A 122 5.36 2.28 -13.01
C LEU A 122 6.46 2.39 -11.95
N MET A 123 7.49 3.20 -12.20
CA MET A 123 8.57 3.44 -11.25
C MET A 123 8.06 3.99 -9.91
N GLU A 124 7.17 4.99 -9.93
CA GLU A 124 6.56 5.53 -8.70
C GLU A 124 5.72 4.49 -7.95
N ILE A 125 5.05 3.55 -8.65
CA ILE A 125 4.35 2.44 -7.98
C ILE A 125 5.35 1.50 -7.33
N ILE A 126 6.40 1.09 -8.05
CA ILE A 126 7.42 0.17 -7.54
C ILE A 126 8.14 0.79 -6.34
N ASP A 127 8.55 2.05 -6.43
CA ASP A 127 9.21 2.77 -5.35
C ASP A 127 8.31 2.86 -4.11
N SER A 128 7.03 3.22 -4.29
CA SER A 128 6.07 3.23 -3.17
C SER A 128 5.88 1.85 -2.57
N LEU A 129 5.86 0.77 -3.35
CA LEU A 129 5.72 -0.58 -2.81
C LEU A 129 6.96 -1.02 -2.02
N LEU A 130 8.15 -0.67 -2.51
CA LEU A 130 9.41 -0.96 -1.80
C LEU A 130 9.46 -0.26 -0.44
N GLU A 131 9.09 1.02 -0.37
CA GLU A 131 8.95 1.74 0.91
C GLU A 131 7.98 1.03 1.84
N ASN A 132 6.80 0.66 1.32
CA ASN A 132 5.77 0.00 2.11
C ASN A 132 6.22 -1.37 2.66
N LEU A 133 7.00 -2.14 1.88
CA LEU A 133 7.53 -3.44 2.29
C LEU A 133 8.53 -3.30 3.44
N GLU A 134 9.36 -2.25 3.41
CA GLU A 134 10.26 -1.93 4.50
C GLU A 134 9.48 -1.62 5.79
N ASP A 135 8.43 -0.79 5.70
CA ASP A 135 7.57 -0.49 6.86
C ASP A 135 6.91 -1.75 7.43
N VAL A 136 6.40 -2.63 6.56
CA VAL A 136 5.77 -3.90 6.96
C VAL A 136 6.76 -4.84 7.65
N ARG A 137 8.01 -4.93 7.16
CA ARG A 137 9.08 -5.74 7.76
C ARG A 137 9.35 -5.37 9.22
N TRP A 138 9.37 -4.07 9.52
CA TRP A 138 9.69 -3.57 10.86
C TRP A 138 8.47 -3.46 11.78
N SER A 139 7.27 -3.65 11.22
CA SER A 139 6.03 -3.70 11.99
C SER A 139 6.02 -4.91 12.92
N LYS A 140 5.53 -4.72 14.16
CA LYS A 140 5.23 -5.88 15.02
C LYS A 140 3.74 -6.16 15.00
N PRO A 141 3.35 -7.44 14.94
CA PRO A 141 1.96 -7.83 15.05
C PRO A 141 1.49 -7.71 16.51
N TYR A 142 1.19 -6.50 16.97
CA TYR A 142 0.92 -6.23 18.40
C TYR A 142 -0.41 -6.79 18.92
N ASP A 143 -1.30 -7.29 18.03
CA ASP A 143 -2.62 -7.84 18.39
C ASP A 143 -2.82 -9.32 17.92
N GLN A 144 -1.75 -10.08 17.65
CA GLN A 144 -1.88 -11.44 17.12
C GLN A 144 -1.91 -12.54 18.20
N PRO A 145 -2.78 -13.56 18.06
CA PRO A 145 -2.70 -14.79 18.86
C PRO A 145 -1.31 -15.45 18.73
N PHE A 146 -0.73 -15.86 19.86
CA PHE A 146 0.65 -16.35 19.99
C PHE A 146 1.07 -17.42 18.96
N TYR A 147 0.15 -18.27 18.49
CA TYR A 147 0.44 -19.32 17.52
C TYR A 147 0.51 -18.83 16.06
N MET A 148 -0.16 -17.72 15.73
CA MET A 148 -0.03 -17.08 14.41
C MET A 148 1.26 -16.27 14.32
N VAL A 149 1.73 -15.68 15.42
CA VAL A 149 3.00 -14.94 15.51
C VAL A 149 4.18 -15.80 15.02
N LYS A 150 4.22 -17.10 15.31
CA LYS A 150 5.34 -17.97 14.92
C LYS A 150 5.36 -18.32 13.43
N ALA A 151 4.20 -18.59 12.82
CA ALA A 151 4.10 -18.83 11.38
C ALA A 151 4.33 -17.53 10.59
N TYR A 152 3.75 -16.43 11.07
CA TYR A 152 3.92 -15.08 10.53
C TYR A 152 5.39 -14.64 10.59
N ASN A 153 6.08 -14.84 11.71
CA ASN A 153 7.50 -14.45 11.87
C ASN A 153 8.48 -15.24 10.99
N ASN A 154 8.09 -16.38 10.42
CA ASN A 154 8.98 -17.16 9.56
C ASN A 154 8.63 -16.96 8.07
N VAL A 155 7.33 -16.94 7.74
CA VAL A 155 6.88 -16.85 6.33
C VAL A 155 6.82 -15.41 5.83
N LEU A 156 6.48 -14.45 6.70
CA LEU A 156 6.41 -13.04 6.29
C LEU A 156 7.77 -12.49 5.87
N PRO A 157 8.88 -12.68 6.62
CA PRO A 157 10.16 -12.12 6.20
C PRO A 157 10.60 -12.65 4.84
N GLU A 158 10.48 -13.95 4.60
CA GLU A 158 10.80 -14.59 3.31
C GLU A 158 9.91 -14.05 2.17
N PHE A 159 8.61 -13.86 2.44
CA PHE A 159 7.68 -13.25 1.48
C PHE A 159 8.05 -11.81 1.13
N ILE A 160 8.32 -10.99 2.15
CA ILE A 160 8.69 -9.58 1.96
C ILE A 160 10.03 -9.48 1.22
N GLU A 161 11.03 -10.28 1.60
CA GLU A 161 12.33 -10.36 0.93
C GLU A 161 12.17 -10.76 -0.55
N SER A 162 11.39 -11.81 -0.83
CA SER A 162 11.13 -12.24 -2.21
C SER A 162 10.46 -11.15 -3.06
N LEU A 163 9.49 -10.42 -2.49
CA LEU A 163 8.85 -9.30 -3.18
C LEU A 163 9.82 -8.14 -3.42
N GLU A 164 10.61 -7.76 -2.41
CA GLU A 164 11.61 -6.69 -2.53
C GLU A 164 12.64 -7.00 -3.60
N GLU A 165 13.16 -8.23 -3.65
CA GLU A 165 14.12 -8.66 -4.67
C GLU A 165 13.53 -8.52 -6.08
N LYS A 166 12.31 -9.02 -6.30
CA LYS A 166 11.63 -8.95 -7.59
C LYS A 166 11.35 -7.51 -8.02
N LEU A 167 10.80 -6.70 -7.13
CA LEU A 167 10.50 -5.29 -7.40
C LEU A 167 11.78 -4.49 -7.68
N THR A 168 12.84 -4.73 -6.90
CA THR A 168 14.16 -4.12 -7.11
C THR A 168 14.75 -4.53 -8.46
N MET A 169 14.62 -5.79 -8.85
CA MET A 169 15.05 -6.28 -10.15
C MET A 169 14.31 -5.54 -11.28
N PHE A 170 12.98 -5.40 -11.19
CA PHE A 170 12.18 -4.68 -12.20
C PHE A 170 12.58 -3.21 -12.29
N ARG A 171 12.72 -2.55 -11.14
CA ARG A 171 13.19 -1.17 -11.05
C ARG A 171 14.53 -0.98 -11.76
N ASN A 172 15.52 -1.81 -11.41
CA ASN A 172 16.86 -1.73 -11.97
C ASN A 172 16.89 -2.08 -13.47
N PHE A 173 16.07 -3.04 -13.89
CA PHE A 173 15.92 -3.40 -15.30
C PHE A 173 15.38 -2.22 -16.11
N ILE A 174 14.29 -1.58 -15.65
CA ILE A 174 13.72 -0.39 -16.27
C ILE A 174 14.79 0.69 -16.41
N CYS A 175 15.50 1.03 -15.32
CA CYS A 175 16.58 2.01 -15.36
C CYS A 175 17.67 1.64 -16.38
N PHE A 176 18.06 0.37 -16.44
CA PHE A 176 19.08 -0.10 -17.38
C PHE A 176 18.64 0.05 -18.84
N VAL A 177 17.43 -0.41 -19.19
CA VAL A 177 16.96 -0.34 -20.58
C VAL A 177 16.71 1.10 -21.03
N THR A 178 16.17 1.94 -20.14
CA THR A 178 16.02 3.38 -20.41
C THR A 178 17.39 4.04 -20.59
N TRP A 179 18.39 3.70 -19.76
CA TRP A 179 19.76 4.19 -19.92
C TRP A 179 20.41 3.76 -21.24
N LYS A 180 20.06 2.56 -21.75
CA LYS A 180 20.48 2.09 -23.08
C LYS A 180 19.73 2.75 -24.24
N GLY A 181 18.78 3.65 -23.96
CA GLY A 181 18.02 4.37 -24.97
C GLY A 181 16.89 3.55 -25.60
N VAL A 182 16.45 2.47 -24.95
CA VAL A 182 15.28 1.70 -25.38
C VAL A 182 14.03 2.54 -25.10
N GLY A 183 13.28 2.84 -26.16
CA GLY A 183 12.04 3.61 -26.07
C GLY A 183 10.91 2.81 -25.41
N GLN A 184 9.96 3.51 -24.80
CA GLN A 184 8.81 2.92 -24.11
C GLN A 184 7.99 1.97 -25.00
N GLU A 185 7.79 2.32 -26.27
CA GLU A 185 7.06 1.49 -27.25
C GLU A 185 7.67 0.08 -27.40
N GLN A 186 8.99 -0.04 -27.27
CA GLN A 186 9.69 -1.33 -27.37
C GLN A 186 9.57 -2.17 -26.10
N LEU A 187 9.16 -1.56 -24.99
CA LEU A 187 9.04 -2.20 -23.68
C LEU A 187 7.57 -2.40 -23.28
N GLU A 188 6.62 -2.10 -24.18
CA GLU A 188 5.20 -2.00 -23.87
C GLU A 188 4.67 -3.25 -23.13
N GLU A 189 4.89 -4.43 -23.70
CA GLU A 189 4.46 -5.72 -23.14
C GLU A 189 5.13 -6.01 -21.79
N LEU A 190 6.42 -5.69 -21.68
CA LEU A 190 7.17 -5.92 -20.46
C LEU A 190 6.74 -4.99 -19.31
N LEU A 191 6.50 -3.71 -19.61
CA LEU A 191 6.02 -2.73 -18.63
C LEU A 191 4.60 -3.07 -18.15
N THR A 192 3.76 -3.59 -19.03
CA THR A 192 2.44 -4.13 -18.65
C THR A 192 2.59 -5.31 -17.70
N HIS A 193 3.49 -6.25 -18.00
CA HIS A 193 3.76 -7.38 -17.10
C HIS A 193 4.25 -6.92 -15.72
N PHE A 194 5.22 -5.99 -15.68
CA PHE A 194 5.72 -5.43 -14.42
C PHE A 194 4.63 -4.70 -13.61
N LYS A 195 3.71 -4.00 -14.29
CA LYS A 195 2.56 -3.36 -13.62
C LYS A 195 1.63 -4.38 -12.97
N VAL A 196 1.30 -5.45 -13.67
CA VAL A 196 0.49 -6.56 -13.10
C VAL A 196 1.18 -7.13 -11.86
N MET A 197 2.48 -7.38 -11.94
CA MET A 197 3.24 -7.90 -10.80
C MET A 197 3.28 -6.92 -9.62
N ALA A 198 3.44 -5.62 -9.87
CA ALA A 198 3.40 -4.60 -8.84
C ALA A 198 2.04 -4.54 -8.14
N VAL A 199 0.93 -4.58 -8.89
CA VAL A 199 -0.42 -4.59 -8.30
C VAL A 199 -0.69 -5.89 -7.54
N ASN A 200 -0.24 -7.04 -8.05
CA ASN A 200 -0.33 -8.31 -7.34
C ASN A 200 0.49 -8.30 -6.04
N ALA A 201 1.68 -7.70 -6.05
CA ALA A 201 2.49 -7.51 -4.84
C ALA A 201 1.74 -6.62 -3.82
N ALA A 202 1.16 -5.51 -4.27
CA ALA A 202 0.35 -4.62 -3.42
C ALA A 202 -0.83 -5.37 -2.77
N LEU A 203 -1.58 -6.15 -3.56
CA LEU A 203 -2.69 -6.97 -3.09
C LEU A 203 -2.21 -8.05 -2.10
N ALA A 204 -1.10 -8.72 -2.40
CA ALA A 204 -0.57 -9.77 -1.54
C ALA A 204 -0.13 -9.20 -0.18
N THR A 205 0.56 -8.06 -0.15
CA THR A 205 0.93 -7.38 1.10
C THR A 205 -0.31 -6.89 1.86
N TYR A 206 -1.33 -6.39 1.15
CA TYR A 206 -2.60 -5.99 1.74
C TYR A 206 -3.35 -7.16 2.40
N LEU A 207 -3.49 -8.28 1.70
CA LEU A 207 -4.14 -9.49 2.23
C LEU A 207 -3.38 -10.06 3.41
N CYS A 208 -2.05 -10.01 3.36
CA CYS A 208 -1.19 -10.43 4.44
C CYS A 208 -1.45 -9.64 5.73
N TRP A 209 -1.62 -8.33 5.61
CA TRP A 209 -1.90 -7.45 6.75
C TRP A 209 -3.35 -7.56 7.25
N PHE A 210 -4.32 -7.35 6.35
CA PHE A 210 -5.71 -7.17 6.74
C PHE A 210 -6.51 -8.48 6.82
N ASP A 211 -6.24 -9.44 5.94
CA ASP A 211 -7.08 -10.64 5.79
C ASP A 211 -6.52 -11.87 6.50
N ARG A 212 -5.24 -11.86 6.90
CA ARG A 212 -4.64 -12.84 7.83
C ARG A 212 -4.91 -14.30 7.43
N MET A 213 -5.01 -14.58 6.12
CA MET A 213 -5.51 -15.84 5.57
C MET A 213 -4.37 -16.74 5.05
N ASP A 214 -4.50 -18.04 5.30
CA ASP A 214 -3.66 -19.16 4.81
C ASP A 214 -3.51 -19.24 3.27
N LYS A 215 -4.19 -18.36 2.51
CA LYS A 215 -4.19 -18.33 1.04
C LYS A 215 -3.01 -17.57 0.43
N ILE A 216 -2.14 -16.95 1.22
CA ILE A 216 -0.86 -16.36 0.74
C ILE A 216 -0.09 -17.37 -0.13
N PHE A 217 -0.14 -18.66 0.22
CA PHE A 217 0.49 -19.75 -0.52
C PHE A 217 0.04 -19.89 -1.98
N LEU A 218 -1.16 -19.45 -2.36
CA LEU A 218 -1.63 -19.54 -3.74
C LEU A 218 -1.10 -18.39 -4.62
N ILE A 219 -0.82 -17.22 -4.04
CA ILE A 219 -0.25 -16.07 -4.77
C ILE A 219 1.26 -16.28 -4.99
N PHE A 220 1.95 -16.93 -4.05
CA PHE A 220 3.36 -17.30 -4.17
C PHE A 220 3.72 -18.14 -5.40
N VAL A 221 2.76 -18.90 -5.93
CA VAL A 221 3.00 -19.79 -7.09
C VAL A 221 2.81 -19.05 -8.43
N GLN A 222 2.22 -17.86 -8.42
CA GLN A 222 1.86 -17.11 -9.63
C GLN A 222 2.56 -15.75 -9.79
N LEU A 223 3.19 -15.23 -8.75
CA LEU A 223 4.13 -14.09 -8.80
C LEU A 223 5.54 -14.56 -9.14
#